data_AF-A0A7S3QDX9-F1
#
_entry.id   AF-A0A7S3QDX9-F1
#
_cell.length_a   1.000
_cell.length_b   1.000
_cell.length_c   1.000
_cell.angle_alpha   90.00
_cell.angle_beta   90.00
_cell.angle_gamma   90.00
#
_symmetry.space_group_name_H-M   'P 1'
#
loop_
_entity.id
_entity.type
_entity.pdbx_description
1 polymer ?
#
loop_
_entity_poly.entity_id
_entity_poly.type
_entity_poly.pdbx_seq_one_letter_code
_entity_poly.pdbx_strand_id
1 'polypeptide(L)'
;MIFKSISLLWVASLGSAAAFAPSNLFSNSVHSVNTLSRAQTNLSSDSGGWNGEIDSNASDGRIRGCQVTRVEGSITEYEVRIDGVEADLGKFSEAIYRKISSDVKQQRFQGFRPGTIPPHLLPTYIGFAMDECAREATLEAMQQNNIRPFDGARDDIEFESISILPKKSKKKKKKKRQKNTDASNEEAGALEEAGPQWKSYGSMKEAISAGWKPGQSFSFVAKNLKGQQLQDQDVTGASPIGGGTSLM
;
A
#
# COMPACT_ATOMS: atom_id res chain seq x y z
N MET A 1 10.48 -8.44 -59.04
CA MET A 1 10.83 -7.25 -59.86
C MET A 1 10.67 -6.00 -59.00
N ILE A 2 11.76 -5.24 -58.90
CA ILE A 2 11.85 -3.78 -58.66
C ILE A 2 11.78 -3.27 -57.20
N PHE A 3 12.97 -2.79 -56.79
CA PHE A 3 13.36 -2.02 -55.60
C PHE A 3 12.74 -0.62 -55.51
N LYS A 4 12.77 -0.05 -54.29
CA LYS A 4 13.03 1.37 -53.91
C LYS A 4 12.85 1.46 -52.38
N SER A 5 13.85 1.53 -51.50
CA SER A 5 15.01 2.43 -51.36
C SER A 5 14.64 3.91 -51.41
N ILE A 6 14.45 4.51 -50.23
CA ILE A 6 14.52 5.96 -50.01
C ILE A 6 15.36 6.19 -48.76
N SER A 7 16.61 6.59 -49.00
CA SER A 7 17.47 7.27 -48.03
C SER A 7 16.99 8.69 -47.82
N LEU A 8 16.92 9.14 -46.57
CA LEU A 8 16.91 10.55 -46.22
C LEU A 8 17.97 10.80 -45.16
N LEU A 9 19.13 11.25 -45.66
CA LEU A 9 20.15 11.96 -44.88
C LEU A 9 19.53 13.26 -44.34
N TRP A 10 19.65 13.51 -43.05
CA TRP A 10 19.64 14.86 -42.49
C TRP A 10 20.99 15.11 -41.81
N VAL A 11 21.73 16.07 -42.36
CA VAL A 11 22.91 16.68 -41.78
C VAL A 11 22.48 18.05 -41.27
N ALA A 12 22.59 18.28 -39.95
CA ALA A 12 22.65 19.60 -39.34
C ALA A 12 23.39 19.45 -38.00
N SER A 13 24.64 19.88 -37.94
CA SER A 13 25.05 21.15 -37.32
C SER A 13 24.83 21.17 -35.80
N LEU A 14 25.88 20.87 -35.05
CA LEU A 14 25.99 21.18 -33.63
C LEU A 14 27.29 21.94 -33.41
N GLY A 15 27.15 23.25 -33.28
CA GLY A 15 28.20 24.16 -32.87
C GLY A 15 28.54 24.00 -31.39
N SER A 16 29.81 24.25 -31.09
CA SER A 16 30.35 24.44 -29.75
C SER A 16 29.61 25.54 -28.97
N ALA A 17 29.27 25.25 -27.72
CA ALA A 17 29.13 26.27 -26.68
C ALA A 17 29.38 25.68 -25.28
N ALA A 18 30.40 26.26 -24.63
CA ALA A 18 30.55 26.47 -23.19
C ALA A 18 30.32 25.30 -22.21
N ALA A 19 31.44 24.84 -21.64
CA ALA A 19 31.48 24.16 -20.35
C ALA A 19 30.92 25.07 -19.25
N PHE A 20 29.69 24.79 -18.80
CA PHE A 20 29.20 25.21 -17.49
C PHE A 20 29.38 24.03 -16.53
N ALA A 21 30.28 24.20 -15.57
CA ALA A 21 30.40 23.30 -14.43
C ALA A 21 29.16 23.45 -13.54
N PRO A 22 28.41 22.37 -13.24
CA PRO A 22 27.44 22.41 -12.17
C PRO A 22 28.17 22.36 -10.82
N SER A 23 28.05 23.43 -10.05
CA SER A 23 28.27 23.40 -8.61
C SER A 23 27.23 22.46 -7.97
N ASN A 24 27.62 21.20 -7.82
CA ASN A 24 26.92 20.23 -7.00
C ASN A 24 27.04 20.63 -5.52
N LEU A 25 26.15 21.54 -5.09
CA LEU A 25 25.90 21.90 -3.70
C LEU A 25 24.49 21.49 -3.29
N PHE A 26 24.16 20.21 -3.52
CA PHE A 26 23.12 19.52 -2.76
C PHE A 26 23.64 18.13 -2.43
N SER A 27 24.52 18.08 -1.42
CA SER A 27 24.74 16.86 -0.65
C SER A 27 23.46 16.58 0.12
N ASN A 28 22.51 15.91 -0.53
CA ASN A 28 21.50 15.15 0.17
C ASN A 28 22.25 13.99 0.82
N SER A 29 22.71 14.23 2.05
CA SER A 29 23.04 13.17 2.99
C SER A 29 21.78 12.34 3.15
N VAL A 30 21.68 11.30 2.35
CA VAL A 30 20.75 10.20 2.55
C VAL A 30 21.23 9.60 3.87
N HIS A 31 20.65 10.06 4.96
CA HIS A 31 20.72 9.32 6.20
C HIS A 31 20.16 7.95 5.87
N SER A 32 21.09 7.00 5.82
CA SER A 32 20.85 5.57 5.95
C SER A 32 19.70 5.41 6.93
N VAL A 33 18.52 5.10 6.40
CA VAL A 33 17.39 4.65 7.20
C VAL A 33 17.84 3.34 7.77
N ASN A 34 18.43 3.44 8.97
CA ASN A 34 18.78 2.31 9.78
C ASN A 34 17.58 1.38 9.78
N THR A 35 17.86 0.18 9.30
CA THR A 35 17.14 -1.06 9.53
C THR A 35 16.32 -0.91 10.80
N LEU A 36 15.01 -0.78 10.63
CA LEU A 36 14.03 -0.87 11.72
C LEU A 36 14.18 -2.27 12.30
N SER A 37 15.13 -2.40 13.22
CA SER A 37 15.14 -3.46 14.20
C SER A 37 13.75 -3.49 14.79
N ARG A 38 13.13 -4.67 14.72
CA ARG A 38 11.81 -5.01 15.25
C ARG A 38 11.82 -4.80 16.77
N ALA A 39 11.82 -3.55 17.21
CA ALA A 39 11.68 -3.15 18.58
C ALA A 39 10.22 -3.44 18.95
N GLN A 40 10.03 -4.47 19.77
CA GLN A 40 8.78 -4.70 20.47
C GLN A 40 8.50 -3.47 21.33
N THR A 41 7.72 -2.53 20.78
CA THR A 41 7.27 -1.36 21.50
C THR A 41 6.04 -1.75 22.29
N ASN A 42 6.21 -1.95 23.59
CA ASN A 42 5.11 -1.97 24.55
C ASN A 42 4.49 -0.57 24.58
N LEU A 43 3.49 -0.35 23.73
CA LEU A 43 2.64 0.84 23.70
C LEU A 43 1.51 0.62 24.70
N SER A 44 1.60 1.24 25.87
CA SER A 44 0.51 1.31 26.85
C SER A 44 -0.65 2.14 26.28
N SER A 45 -1.76 1.49 25.95
CA SER A 45 -2.96 2.10 25.36
C SER A 45 -4.05 2.32 26.40
N ASP A 46 -4.25 3.57 26.83
CA ASP A 46 -5.37 3.97 27.72
C ASP A 46 -6.49 4.72 26.97
N SER A 47 -6.64 4.42 25.68
CA SER A 47 -7.82 4.80 24.92
C SER A 47 -8.22 3.58 24.09
N GLY A 48 -9.49 3.18 24.12
CA GLY A 48 -10.04 1.96 23.49
C GLY A 48 -9.92 1.90 21.97
N GLY A 49 -8.72 2.12 21.46
CA GLY A 49 -8.32 2.07 20.07
C GLY A 49 -7.33 0.94 19.90
N TRP A 50 -7.72 -0.02 19.06
CA TRP A 50 -6.89 -0.98 18.35
C TRP A 50 -5.51 -1.28 18.98
N ASN A 51 -5.38 -2.46 19.57
CA ASN A 51 -4.18 -2.98 20.26
C ASN A 51 -2.98 -3.24 19.34
N GLY A 52 -3.04 -2.87 18.06
CA GLY A 52 -2.01 -3.21 17.07
C GLY A 52 -2.16 -4.61 16.49
N GLU A 53 -3.13 -5.39 16.98
CA GLU A 53 -3.44 -6.70 16.44
C GLU A 53 -4.29 -6.50 15.18
N ILE A 54 -3.78 -6.96 14.04
CA ILE A 54 -4.62 -7.13 12.86
C ILE A 54 -5.67 -8.16 13.31
N ASP A 55 -6.89 -7.68 13.59
CA ASP A 55 -8.06 -8.53 13.76
C ASP A 55 -8.22 -9.26 12.44
N SER A 56 -7.53 -10.38 12.30
CA SER A 56 -7.69 -11.29 11.20
C SER A 56 -9.17 -11.65 11.24
N ASN A 57 -9.91 -11.23 10.21
CA ASN A 57 -11.30 -11.64 10.05
C ASN A 57 -11.42 -13.18 9.93
N ALA A 58 -10.28 -13.87 9.81
CA ALA A 58 -10.11 -15.29 9.89
C ALA A 58 -9.66 -15.74 11.29
N SER A 59 -10.26 -16.82 11.79
CA SER A 59 -9.88 -17.44 13.07
C SER A 59 -8.44 -17.98 13.12
N ASP A 60 -7.73 -17.99 11.99
CA ASP A 60 -6.41 -18.57 11.82
C ASP A 60 -5.26 -17.55 11.76
N GLY A 61 -5.53 -16.25 11.94
CA GLY A 61 -4.49 -15.23 11.84
C GLY A 61 -4.17 -14.78 10.41
N ARG A 62 -4.77 -15.38 9.37
CA ARG A 62 -4.44 -15.10 7.97
C ARG A 62 -5.17 -13.88 7.43
N ILE A 63 -4.55 -13.22 6.44
CA ILE A 63 -5.21 -12.14 5.71
C ILE A 63 -6.15 -12.76 4.66
N ARG A 64 -7.38 -12.26 4.58
CA ARG A 64 -8.39 -12.71 3.60
C ARG A 64 -8.33 -11.83 2.35
N GLY A 65 -9.05 -12.24 1.30
CA GLY A 65 -9.15 -11.47 0.06
C GLY A 65 -7.87 -11.39 -0.76
N CYS A 66 -6.89 -12.26 -0.49
CA CYS A 66 -5.64 -12.31 -1.23
C CYS A 66 -5.66 -13.47 -2.22
N GLN A 67 -5.35 -13.17 -3.48
CA GLN A 67 -5.16 -14.16 -4.54
C GLN A 67 -3.75 -13.99 -5.09
N VAL A 68 -2.94 -15.04 -4.99
CA VAL A 68 -1.58 -15.07 -5.52
C VAL A 68 -1.57 -15.94 -6.77
N THR A 69 -1.12 -15.38 -7.88
CA THR A 69 -1.03 -16.06 -9.18
C THR A 69 0.38 -15.93 -9.71
N ARG A 70 0.97 -17.03 -10.17
CA ARG A 70 2.29 -17.01 -10.82
C ARG A 70 2.16 -16.45 -12.24
N VAL A 71 3.10 -15.60 -12.65
CA VAL A 71 3.12 -15.02 -14.01
C VAL A 71 3.50 -16.10 -15.02
N GLU A 72 2.78 -16.18 -16.13
CA GLU A 72 3.02 -17.17 -17.19
C GLU A 72 4.43 -16.98 -17.79
N GLY A 73 5.18 -18.07 -17.90
CA GLY A 73 6.55 -18.05 -18.41
C GLY A 73 7.64 -17.64 -17.40
N SER A 74 7.25 -17.14 -16.22
CA SER A 74 8.21 -16.79 -15.16
C SER A 74 8.24 -17.83 -14.04
N ILE A 75 9.44 -18.22 -13.63
CA ILE A 75 9.61 -19.19 -12.54
C ILE A 75 9.48 -18.50 -11.18
N THR A 76 9.86 -17.24 -11.08
CA THR A 76 10.04 -16.55 -9.80
C THR A 76 9.11 -15.36 -9.62
N GLU A 77 8.30 -15.01 -10.61
CA GLU A 77 7.48 -13.80 -10.59
C GLU A 77 6.01 -14.12 -10.32
N TYR A 78 5.40 -13.29 -9.48
CA TYR A 78 4.03 -13.42 -9.02
C TYR A 78 3.26 -12.11 -9.22
N GLU A 79 1.96 -12.26 -9.45
CA GLU A 79 0.95 -11.22 -9.35
C GLU A 79 0.10 -11.51 -8.12
N VAL A 80 -0.12 -10.48 -7.28
CA VAL A 80 -0.94 -10.60 -6.07
C VAL A 80 -2.11 -9.62 -6.18
N ARG A 81 -3.33 -10.13 -6.04
CA ARG A 81 -4.56 -9.34 -5.99
C ARG A 81 -5.06 -9.29 -4.56
N ILE A 82 -5.33 -8.10 -4.05
CA ILE A 82 -5.80 -7.90 -2.68
C ILE A 82 -7.14 -7.15 -2.70
N ASP A 83 -8.16 -7.77 -2.13
CA ASP A 83 -9.42 -7.10 -1.78
C ASP A 83 -9.28 -6.39 -0.42
N GLY A 84 -9.25 -5.06 -0.44
CA GLY A 84 -9.05 -4.26 0.75
C GLY A 84 -10.19 -4.27 1.75
N VAL A 85 -11.38 -4.75 1.38
CA VAL A 85 -12.48 -4.94 2.33
C VAL A 85 -12.26 -6.19 3.15
N GLU A 86 -11.98 -7.31 2.49
CA GLU A 86 -11.74 -8.60 3.16
C GLU A 86 -10.43 -8.59 3.97
N ALA A 87 -9.38 -7.95 3.44
CA ALA A 87 -8.08 -7.78 4.08
C ALA A 87 -8.04 -6.67 5.16
N ASP A 88 -9.16 -5.97 5.41
CA ASP A 88 -9.26 -4.87 6.39
C ASP A 88 -8.19 -3.76 6.26
N LEU A 89 -7.82 -3.44 5.01
CA LEU A 89 -6.78 -2.43 4.72
C LEU A 89 -7.16 -1.02 5.18
N GLY A 90 -8.45 -0.77 5.41
CA GLY A 90 -8.94 0.47 6.01
C GLY A 90 -8.34 0.68 7.39
N LYS A 91 -8.54 -0.26 8.32
CA LYS A 91 -7.99 -0.14 9.68
C LYS A 91 -6.46 -0.20 9.68
N PHE A 92 -5.89 -1.07 8.85
CA PHE A 92 -4.43 -1.22 8.78
C PHE A 92 -3.74 0.08 8.32
N SER A 93 -4.23 0.71 7.24
CA SER A 93 -3.71 2.00 6.76
C SER A 93 -3.92 3.13 7.78
N GLU A 94 -5.04 3.13 8.52
CA GLU A 94 -5.27 4.11 9.59
C GLU A 94 -4.23 3.99 10.70
N ALA A 95 -3.90 2.77 11.11
CA ALA A 95 -2.91 2.52 12.13
C ALA A 95 -1.50 2.96 11.72
N ILE A 96 -1.08 2.60 10.50
CA ILE A 96 0.18 3.06 9.92
C ILE A 96 0.24 4.59 9.93
N TYR A 97 -0.82 5.24 9.44
CA TYR A 97 -0.89 6.70 9.42
C TYR A 97 -0.83 7.34 10.81
N ARG A 98 -1.50 6.75 11.81
CA ARG A 98 -1.45 7.21 13.21
C ARG A 98 -0.03 7.10 13.77
N LYS A 99 0.66 5.98 13.50
CA LYS A 99 2.04 5.76 13.93
C LYS A 99 2.99 6.80 13.32
N ILE A 100 2.97 6.94 11.99
CA ILE A 100 3.78 7.96 11.29
C ILE A 100 3.46 9.35 11.81
N SER A 101 2.18 9.69 11.96
CA SER A 101 1.77 11.00 12.46
C SER A 101 2.26 11.26 13.88
N SER A 102 2.30 10.24 14.75
CA SER A 102 2.85 10.35 16.10
C SER A 102 4.35 10.63 16.05
N ASP A 103 5.10 9.86 15.26
CA ASP A 103 6.55 9.99 15.15
C ASP A 103 6.96 11.34 14.53
N VAL A 104 6.23 11.79 13.50
CA VAL A 104 6.42 13.10 12.86
C VAL A 104 6.11 14.25 13.82
N LYS A 105 5.09 14.13 14.68
CA LYS A 105 4.77 15.17 15.68
C LYS A 105 5.85 15.36 16.73
N GLN A 106 6.68 14.34 16.96
CA GLN A 106 7.85 14.46 17.85
C GLN A 106 8.98 15.28 17.21
N GLN A 107 9.00 15.37 15.88
CA GLN A 107 9.94 16.23 15.16
C GLN A 107 9.57 17.70 15.31
N ARG A 108 10.59 18.58 15.37
CA ARG A 108 10.39 20.03 15.44
C ARG A 108 10.53 20.64 14.05
N PHE A 109 9.43 21.17 13.53
CA PHE A 109 9.41 21.92 12.27
C PHE A 109 9.63 23.41 12.53
N GLN A 110 10.57 24.03 11.80
CA GLN A 110 10.85 25.46 11.92
C GLN A 110 9.61 26.29 11.57
N GLY A 111 9.25 27.24 12.43
CA GLY A 111 8.09 28.12 12.23
C GLY A 111 6.74 27.49 12.59
N PHE A 112 6.71 26.24 13.04
CA PHE A 112 5.49 25.57 13.51
C PHE A 112 5.57 25.30 15.01
N ARG A 113 4.40 25.22 15.66
CA ARG A 113 4.32 24.85 17.07
C ARG A 113 4.74 23.37 17.22
N PRO A 114 5.47 23.01 18.30
CA PRO A 114 5.75 21.62 18.62
C PRO A 114 4.48 20.76 18.58
N GLY A 115 4.56 19.56 17.99
CA GLY A 115 3.41 18.69 17.80
C GLY A 115 2.49 19.04 16.63
N THR A 116 2.82 20.02 15.80
CA THR A 116 2.05 20.40 14.60
C THR A 116 2.76 19.93 13.33
N ILE A 117 2.07 19.17 12.49
CA ILE A 117 2.55 18.77 11.17
C ILE A 117 2.21 19.89 10.17
N PRO A 118 3.18 20.42 9.40
CA PRO A 118 2.92 21.39 8.36
C PRO A 118 1.85 20.90 7.35
N PRO A 119 0.83 21.71 7.00
CA PRO A 119 -0.29 21.25 6.16
C PRO A 119 0.10 20.70 4.79
N HIS A 120 1.19 21.22 4.20
CA HIS A 120 1.69 20.79 2.89
C HIS A 120 2.34 19.39 2.92
N LEU A 121 2.71 18.88 4.09
CA LEU A 121 3.27 17.53 4.24
C LEU A 121 2.19 16.46 4.47
N LEU A 122 0.96 16.85 4.81
CA LEU A 122 -0.13 15.90 5.05
C LEU A 122 -0.40 14.96 3.87
N PRO A 123 -0.46 15.43 2.60
CA PRO A 123 -0.65 14.54 1.46
C PRO A 123 0.49 13.52 1.31
N THR A 124 1.73 13.91 1.63
CA THR A 124 2.90 13.03 1.58
C THR A 124 2.77 11.88 2.57
N TYR A 125 2.40 12.17 3.83
CA TYR A 125 2.21 11.11 4.83
C TYR A 125 0.99 10.23 4.55
N ILE A 126 -0.05 10.77 3.92
CA ILE A 126 -1.19 9.98 3.44
C ILE A 126 -0.74 9.01 2.35
N GLY A 127 0.05 9.48 1.39
CA GLY A 127 0.58 8.63 0.32
C GLY A 127 1.52 7.56 0.84
N PHE A 128 2.41 7.92 1.76
CA PHE A 128 3.29 6.96 2.41
C PHE A 128 2.50 5.88 3.17
N ALA A 129 1.45 6.25 3.89
CA ALA A 129 0.64 5.26 4.61
C ALA A 129 -0.09 4.29 3.67
N MET A 130 -0.49 4.74 2.48
CA MET A 130 -1.09 3.88 1.45
C MET A 130 -0.07 2.91 0.85
N ASP A 131 1.10 3.41 0.47
CA ASP A 131 2.18 2.62 -0.14
C ASP A 131 2.69 1.55 0.84
N GLU A 132 2.97 1.95 2.09
CA GLU A 132 3.43 1.04 3.13
C GLU A 132 2.39 -0.04 3.44
N CYS A 133 1.11 0.35 3.58
CA CYS A 133 0.02 -0.60 3.77
C CYS A 133 -0.07 -1.63 2.64
N ALA A 134 0.10 -1.19 1.40
CA ALA A 134 0.02 -2.06 0.23
C ALA A 134 1.23 -3.02 0.15
N ARG A 135 2.45 -2.53 0.42
CA ARG A 135 3.66 -3.36 0.43
C ARG A 135 3.61 -4.42 1.51
N GLU A 136 3.26 -4.05 2.73
CA GLU A 136 3.14 -5.01 3.84
C GLU A 136 2.07 -6.07 3.58
N ALA A 137 0.88 -5.67 3.12
CA ALA A 137 -0.19 -6.62 2.79
C ALA A 137 0.23 -7.59 1.67
N THR A 138 1.03 -7.13 0.71
CA THR A 138 1.54 -7.96 -0.38
C THR A 138 2.57 -8.99 0.11
N LEU A 139 3.53 -8.57 0.95
CA LEU A 139 4.53 -9.47 1.50
C LEU A 139 3.92 -10.51 2.43
N GLU A 140 2.93 -10.12 3.24
CA GLU A 140 2.17 -11.04 4.08
C GLU A 140 1.39 -12.05 3.23
N ALA A 141 0.78 -11.62 2.11
CA ALA A 141 0.11 -12.52 1.18
C ALA A 141 1.08 -13.55 0.58
N MET A 142 2.30 -13.13 0.20
CA MET A 142 3.34 -14.05 -0.29
C MET A 142 3.75 -15.06 0.78
N GLN A 143 3.98 -14.60 2.01
CA GLN A 143 4.38 -15.45 3.13
C GLN A 143 3.30 -16.49 3.47
N GLN A 144 2.02 -16.12 3.44
CA GLN A 144 0.90 -17.04 3.68
C GLN A 144 0.73 -18.10 2.58
N ASN A 145 1.29 -17.88 1.40
CA ASN A 145 1.31 -18.81 0.28
C ASN A 145 2.64 -19.59 0.16
N ASN A 146 3.44 -19.63 1.23
CA ASN A 146 4.74 -20.30 1.28
C ASN A 146 5.73 -19.78 0.21
N ILE A 147 5.61 -18.51 -0.18
CA ILE A 147 6.54 -17.86 -1.12
C ILE A 147 7.48 -16.99 -0.30
N ARG A 148 8.79 -17.26 -0.40
CA ARG A 148 9.82 -16.43 0.21
C ARG A 148 10.21 -15.31 -0.76
N PRO A 149 9.96 -14.03 -0.44
CA PRO A 149 10.40 -12.92 -1.29
C PRO A 149 11.92 -12.86 -1.38
N PHE A 150 12.47 -12.43 -2.52
CA PHE A 150 13.90 -12.16 -2.65
C PHE A 150 14.31 -10.86 -1.94
N ASP A 151 15.61 -10.71 -1.69
CA ASP A 151 16.17 -9.47 -1.18
C ASP A 151 15.93 -8.34 -2.21
N GLY A 152 15.42 -7.19 -1.76
CA GLY A 152 15.03 -6.08 -2.63
C GLY A 152 13.69 -6.25 -3.33
N ALA A 153 12.99 -7.39 -3.19
CA ALA A 153 11.66 -7.58 -3.79
C ALA A 153 10.65 -6.53 -3.32
N ARG A 154 10.85 -5.94 -2.14
CA ARG A 154 10.04 -4.84 -1.60
C ARG A 154 10.08 -3.60 -2.48
N ASP A 155 11.23 -3.26 -3.04
CA ASP A 155 11.42 -2.02 -3.80
C ASP A 155 10.91 -2.16 -5.24
N ASP A 156 10.95 -3.39 -5.78
CA ASP A 156 10.53 -3.75 -7.13
C ASP A 156 8.99 -3.85 -7.31
N ILE A 157 8.21 -3.79 -6.22
CA ILE A 157 6.74 -3.94 -6.29
C ILE A 157 6.11 -2.75 -7.02
N GLU A 158 5.36 -3.07 -8.07
CA GLU A 158 4.54 -2.11 -8.82
C GLU A 158 3.06 -2.35 -8.53
N PHE A 159 2.32 -1.26 -8.28
CA PHE A 159 0.90 -1.32 -7.95
C PHE A 159 0.04 -0.79 -9.09
N GLU A 160 -0.90 -1.62 -9.54
CA GLU A 160 -1.84 -1.32 -10.61
C GLU A 160 -3.29 -1.45 -10.13
N SER A 161 -4.21 -0.89 -10.92
CA SER A 161 -5.67 -1.10 -10.81
C SER A 161 -6.24 -0.82 -9.42
N ILE A 162 -5.84 0.30 -8.83
CA ILE A 162 -6.23 0.66 -7.46
C ILE A 162 -7.69 1.08 -7.43
N SER A 163 -8.50 0.33 -6.71
CA SER A 163 -9.93 0.53 -6.61
C SER A 163 -10.30 1.02 -5.21
N ILE A 164 -11.06 2.11 -5.11
CA ILE A 164 -11.50 2.66 -3.82
C ILE A 164 -13.03 2.70 -3.76
N LEU A 165 -13.58 2.48 -2.56
CA LEU A 165 -15.01 2.70 -2.35
C LEU A 165 -15.29 4.21 -2.35
N PRO A 166 -16.37 4.69 -2.98
CA PRO A 166 -16.78 6.07 -2.84
C PRO A 166 -17.12 6.37 -1.37
N LYS A 167 -16.75 7.56 -0.90
CA LYS A 167 -17.10 8.00 0.47
C LYS A 167 -18.61 7.96 0.61
N LYS A 168 -19.12 7.16 1.54
CA LYS A 168 -20.50 7.25 1.98
C LYS A 168 -20.71 8.70 2.42
N SER A 169 -21.50 9.47 1.68
CA SER A 169 -21.83 10.83 2.08
C SER A 169 -22.48 10.71 3.45
N LYS A 170 -21.80 11.21 4.49
CA LYS A 170 -22.36 11.19 5.85
C LYS A 170 -23.69 11.91 5.75
N LYS A 171 -24.82 11.17 5.80
CA LYS A 171 -26.17 11.73 5.83
C LYS A 171 -26.13 12.84 6.87
N LYS A 172 -26.18 14.08 6.40
CA LYS A 172 -26.04 15.28 7.23
C LYS A 172 -27.14 15.17 8.27
N LYS A 173 -26.80 14.87 9.53
CA LYS A 173 -27.76 14.76 10.64
C LYS A 173 -28.44 16.12 10.73
N LYS A 174 -29.61 16.25 10.09
CA LYS A 174 -30.37 17.48 9.98
C LYS A 174 -30.71 17.89 11.41
N LYS A 175 -30.06 18.95 11.90
CA LYS A 175 -30.36 19.55 13.20
C LYS A 175 -31.85 19.96 13.16
N LYS A 176 -32.70 19.15 13.79
CA LYS A 176 -34.15 19.35 13.90
C LYS A 176 -34.39 20.67 14.64
N ARG A 177 -34.57 21.78 13.91
CA ARG A 177 -35.27 22.96 14.43
C ARG A 177 -36.75 22.58 14.48
N GLN A 178 -37.33 22.57 15.68
CA GLN A 178 -38.78 22.52 15.88
C GLN A 178 -39.40 23.75 15.20
N LYS A 179 -40.26 23.53 14.21
CA LYS A 179 -41.41 24.39 13.94
C LYS A 179 -42.45 23.57 13.17
N ASN A 180 -43.66 23.49 13.73
CA ASN A 180 -44.87 22.97 13.10
C ASN A 180 -45.01 23.47 11.67
N THR A 181 -45.47 22.62 10.75
CA THR A 181 -46.81 22.68 10.14
C THR A 181 -46.94 21.52 9.14
N ASP A 182 -48.11 20.89 9.18
CA ASP A 182 -48.63 19.84 8.31
C ASP A 182 -48.47 20.08 6.81
N ALA A 183 -48.28 18.97 6.09
CA ALA A 183 -48.97 18.58 4.85
C ALA A 183 -48.03 17.79 3.91
N SER A 184 -48.19 16.47 3.98
CA SER A 184 -48.19 15.48 2.90
C SER A 184 -47.59 15.88 1.54
N ASN A 185 -46.56 15.15 1.10
CA ASN A 185 -46.66 14.45 -0.18
C ASN A 185 -45.72 13.24 -0.21
N GLU A 186 -46.33 12.06 -0.30
CA GLU A 186 -45.67 10.78 -0.57
C GLU A 186 -45.46 10.65 -2.07
N GLU A 187 -44.22 10.53 -2.52
CA GLU A 187 -43.93 9.89 -3.79
C GLU A 187 -42.68 9.02 -3.60
N ALA A 188 -42.98 7.76 -3.30
CA ALA A 188 -42.02 6.69 -3.14
C ALA A 188 -41.44 6.30 -4.50
N GLY A 189 -40.47 7.08 -4.98
CA GLY A 189 -39.53 6.63 -5.99
C GLY A 189 -38.59 5.60 -5.36
N ALA A 190 -38.85 4.32 -5.63
CA ALA A 190 -37.91 3.24 -5.40
C ALA A 190 -36.65 3.49 -6.25
N LEU A 191 -35.71 4.25 -5.69
CA LEU A 191 -34.34 4.32 -6.18
C LEU A 191 -33.75 2.94 -5.90
N GLU A 192 -33.55 2.13 -6.94
CA GLU A 192 -32.63 0.99 -6.87
C GLU A 192 -31.34 1.50 -6.24
N GLU A 193 -31.03 1.00 -5.02
CA GLU A 193 -29.74 1.18 -4.38
C GLU A 193 -28.69 0.49 -5.24
N ALA A 194 -28.24 1.17 -6.29
CA ALA A 194 -27.02 0.81 -7.00
C ALA A 194 -25.93 0.75 -5.92
N GLY A 195 -25.46 -0.48 -5.65
CA GLY A 195 -24.43 -0.74 -4.65
C GLY A 195 -23.23 0.18 -4.87
N PRO A 196 -22.43 0.48 -3.83
CA PRO A 196 -21.31 1.40 -3.93
C PRO A 196 -20.41 1.05 -5.13
N GLN A 197 -20.47 1.86 -6.19
CA GLN A 197 -19.70 1.58 -7.40
C GLN A 197 -18.21 1.87 -7.11
N TRP A 198 -17.41 0.81 -7.13
CA TRP A 198 -15.96 0.91 -7.01
C TRP A 198 -15.39 1.76 -8.16
N LYS A 199 -14.49 2.69 -7.83
CA LYS A 199 -13.77 3.51 -8.80
C LYS A 199 -12.32 3.05 -8.87
N SER A 200 -11.88 2.67 -10.06
CA SER A 200 -10.52 2.22 -10.32
C SER A 200 -9.64 3.35 -10.86
N TYR A 201 -8.37 3.34 -10.47
CA TYR A 201 -7.36 4.34 -10.79
C TYR A 201 -6.08 3.62 -11.25
N GLY A 202 -5.29 4.28 -12.12
CA GLY A 202 -4.07 3.70 -12.66
C GLY A 202 -2.90 3.74 -11.66
N SER A 203 -2.92 4.66 -10.69
CA SER A 203 -1.83 4.84 -9.72
C SER A 203 -2.32 5.26 -8.33
N MET A 204 -1.49 5.05 -7.30
CA MET A 204 -1.79 5.48 -5.93
C MET A 204 -1.98 6.99 -5.84
N LYS A 205 -1.20 7.75 -6.61
CA LYS A 205 -1.28 9.21 -6.67
C LYS A 205 -2.65 9.68 -7.18
N GLU A 206 -3.21 9.01 -8.19
CA GLU A 206 -4.56 9.30 -8.69
C GLU A 206 -5.64 8.98 -7.66
N ALA A 207 -5.53 7.84 -6.97
CA ALA A 207 -6.47 7.47 -5.91
C ALA A 207 -6.45 8.47 -4.73
N ILE A 208 -5.28 8.93 -4.31
CA ILE A 208 -5.12 9.96 -3.27
C ILE A 208 -5.70 11.29 -3.73
N SER A 209 -5.46 11.66 -5.00
CA SER A 209 -6.01 12.89 -5.60
C SER A 209 -7.53 12.84 -5.73
N ALA A 210 -8.10 11.64 -5.95
CA ALA A 210 -9.53 11.38 -5.90
C ALA A 210 -10.12 11.42 -4.47
N GLY A 211 -9.26 11.61 -3.47
CA GLY A 211 -9.64 11.88 -2.10
C GLY A 211 -9.67 10.64 -1.22
N TRP A 212 -8.97 9.55 -1.57
CA TRP A 212 -8.71 8.48 -0.62
C TRP A 212 -8.06 9.01 0.67
N LYS A 213 -8.37 8.38 1.81
CA LYS A 213 -7.81 8.73 3.12
C LYS A 213 -7.50 7.48 3.93
N PRO A 214 -6.51 7.51 4.84
CA PRO A 214 -6.27 6.43 5.79
C PRO A 214 -7.55 6.13 6.58
N GLY A 215 -7.84 4.84 6.80
CA GLY A 215 -9.13 4.39 7.33
C GLY A 215 -10.15 3.99 6.26
N GLN A 216 -9.87 4.21 4.99
CA GLN A 216 -10.73 3.83 3.87
C GLN A 216 -10.14 2.62 3.14
N SER A 217 -10.91 1.54 3.04
CA SER A 217 -10.49 0.34 2.29
C SER A 217 -10.27 0.64 0.80
N PHE A 218 -9.26 -0.01 0.23
CA PHE A 218 -8.89 0.05 -1.17
C PHE A 218 -8.35 -1.30 -1.63
N SER A 219 -8.67 -1.71 -2.85
CA SER A 219 -8.21 -2.97 -3.44
C SER A 219 -7.20 -2.66 -4.53
N PHE A 220 -6.24 -3.56 -4.78
CA PHE A 220 -5.19 -3.32 -5.78
C PHE A 220 -4.60 -4.63 -6.31
N VAL A 221 -3.83 -4.51 -7.39
CA VAL A 221 -3.03 -5.58 -7.97
C VAL A 221 -1.56 -5.20 -7.86
N ALA A 222 -0.75 -6.04 -7.23
CA ALA A 222 0.69 -5.90 -7.14
C ALA A 222 1.37 -6.84 -8.15
N LYS A 223 2.34 -6.29 -8.90
CA LYS A 223 3.11 -6.98 -9.94
C LYS A 223 4.60 -6.92 -9.65
N ASN A 224 5.38 -7.63 -10.47
CA ASN A 224 6.84 -7.72 -10.39
C ASN A 224 7.34 -8.27 -9.04
N LEU A 225 6.54 -9.14 -8.40
CA LEU A 225 6.88 -9.74 -7.13
C LEU A 225 7.78 -10.95 -7.36
N LYS A 226 9.06 -10.82 -6.99
CA LYS A 226 10.03 -11.90 -7.15
C LYS A 226 10.17 -12.70 -5.86
N GLY A 227 10.04 -14.02 -5.96
CA GLY A 227 10.19 -14.92 -4.82
C GLY A 227 10.43 -16.37 -5.21
N GLN A 228 10.85 -17.14 -4.22
CA GLN A 228 11.01 -18.59 -4.32
C GLN A 228 9.82 -19.29 -3.66
N GLN A 229 9.09 -20.09 -4.43
CA GLN A 229 8.10 -21.01 -3.85
C GLN A 229 8.87 -22.01 -2.99
N LEU A 230 8.60 -22.03 -1.70
CA LEU A 230 9.00 -23.14 -0.85
C LEU A 230 8.09 -24.29 -1.27
N GLN A 231 8.65 -25.33 -1.89
CA GLN A 231 7.95 -26.61 -1.95
C GLN A 231 7.62 -26.96 -0.51
N ASP A 232 6.41 -27.44 -0.26
CA ASP A 232 6.05 -28.01 1.03
C ASP A 232 7.08 -29.11 1.28
N GLN A 233 8.15 -28.78 2.00
CA GLN A 233 9.11 -29.76 2.44
C GLN A 233 8.30 -30.59 3.42
N ASP A 234 7.81 -31.72 2.95
CA ASP A 234 7.28 -32.78 3.78
C ASP A 234 8.28 -33.01 4.92
N VAL A 235 7.99 -32.44 6.08
CA VAL A 235 8.82 -32.49 7.30
C VAL A 235 8.84 -33.93 7.86
N THR A 236 8.21 -34.88 7.17
CA THR A 236 8.18 -36.32 7.49
C THR A 236 9.53 -37.03 7.30
N GLY A 237 10.57 -36.36 6.79
CA GLY A 237 11.88 -36.98 6.51
C GLY A 237 13.09 -36.43 7.26
N ALA A 238 12.96 -35.37 8.07
CA ALA A 238 14.11 -34.77 8.75
C ALA A 238 14.55 -35.62 9.94
N SER A 239 15.29 -36.70 9.67
CA SER A 239 16.04 -37.41 10.70
C SER A 239 17.09 -36.47 11.29
N PRO A 240 17.20 -36.36 12.62
CA PRO A 240 18.21 -35.51 13.24
C PRO A 240 19.60 -35.96 12.81
N ILE A 241 20.33 -35.07 12.13
CA ILE A 241 21.78 -35.12 11.96
C ILE A 241 22.37 -35.12 13.39
N GLY A 242 22.70 -36.30 13.91
CA GLY A 242 23.25 -36.44 15.26
C GLY A 242 22.92 -37.75 15.99
N GLY A 243 22.00 -38.56 15.49
CA GLY A 243 21.71 -39.90 16.05
C GLY A 243 22.77 -40.93 15.72
N GLY A 244 24.02 -40.69 16.11
CA GLY A 244 25.10 -41.66 16.00
C GLY A 244 24.78 -42.93 16.79
N THR A 245 24.57 -44.02 16.07
CA THR A 245 24.54 -45.38 16.60
C THR A 245 25.86 -45.69 17.32
N SER A 246 25.85 -45.66 18.65
CA SER A 246 26.89 -46.27 19.45
C SER A 246 26.62 -47.78 19.50
N LEU A 247 27.35 -48.52 18.67
CA LEU A 247 27.47 -49.97 18.77
C LEU A 247 28.34 -50.31 19.99
N MET A 248 27.72 -50.85 21.04
CA MET A 248 28.32 -51.80 21.99
C MET A 248 27.27 -52.79 22.46
#